data_AF-X8JE10-F1
#
_entry.id   AF-X8JE10-F1
#
_cell.length_a   1.000
_cell.length_b   1.000
_cell.length_c   1.000
_cell.angle_alpha   90.00
_cell.angle_beta   90.00
_cell.angle_gamma   90.00
#
_symmetry.space_group_name_H-M   'P 1'
#
loop_
_entity.id
_entity.type
_entity.pdbx_description
1 polymer ?
#
loop_
_entity_poly.entity_id
_entity_poly.type
_entity_poly.pdbx_seq_one_letter_code
_entity_poly.pdbx_strand_id
1 'polypeptide(L)'
;MRVLLLGASQNTGYFVAHRLLAKGHTCTFLLRRPDVMESDPSMSEYIRNGLAKLVRGDALVREDIQKAWDVANSDGPVELIFSGIGSYPSFSLTKGFVLDPPDLTTRSMSILLSVVQSSAVRPRLITVSSNGLDGRTHTLLPLPLKVSYDLLLKHPHEDKLGLESNVKQATSSEGWLDPKNLVIVRPSLLTSGKCVADTKPDAYRTGEELKSAWTVSRADVGHFIVEKVVEEWDRWGGKAWVVSY
;
A
#
# COMPACT_ATOMS: atom_id res chain seq x y z
N MET A 1 16.62 -5.44 5.30
CA MET A 1 16.40 -4.73 4.02
C MET A 1 16.20 -3.25 4.26
N ARG A 2 16.32 -2.43 3.22
CA ARG A 2 15.95 -1.01 3.22
C ARG A 2 14.63 -0.77 2.52
N VAL A 3 13.72 -0.12 3.24
CA VAL A 3 12.33 0.05 2.80
C VAL A 3 11.94 1.52 2.78
N LEU A 4 11.41 2.00 1.66
CA LEU A 4 10.72 3.29 1.59
C LEU A 4 9.22 3.08 1.79
N LEU A 5 8.65 3.76 2.79
CA LEU A 5 7.26 3.63 3.20
C LEU A 5 6.49 4.91 2.91
N LEU A 6 5.43 4.80 2.09
CA LEU A 6 4.46 5.86 1.85
C LEU A 6 3.09 5.43 2.38
N GLY A 7 2.39 6.33 3.09
CA GLY A 7 1.09 6.02 3.69
C GLY A 7 1.17 5.08 4.90
N ALA A 8 2.32 5.06 5.60
CA ALA A 8 2.56 4.18 6.74
C ALA A 8 2.29 4.81 8.12
N SER A 9 1.69 6.01 8.15
CA SER A 9 1.43 6.73 9.41
C SER A 9 0.31 6.13 10.27
N GLN A 10 -0.55 5.29 9.68
CA GLN A 10 -1.78 4.78 10.30
C GLN A 10 -2.28 3.53 9.55
N ASN A 11 -3.27 2.85 10.12
CA ASN A 11 -4.02 1.76 9.46
C ASN A 11 -3.11 0.64 8.92
N THR A 12 -3.39 0.09 7.74
CA THR A 12 -2.62 -1.02 7.15
C THR A 12 -1.13 -0.70 7.05
N GLY A 13 -0.77 0.50 6.61
CA GLY A 13 0.64 0.89 6.45
C GLY A 13 1.38 0.95 7.78
N TYR A 14 0.70 1.33 8.87
CA TYR A 14 1.25 1.27 10.22
C TYR A 14 1.57 -0.18 10.63
N PHE A 15 0.64 -1.12 10.43
CA PHE A 15 0.90 -2.53 10.73
C PHE A 15 2.03 -3.13 9.88
N VAL A 16 2.12 -2.75 8.60
CA VAL A 16 3.25 -3.13 7.73
C VAL A 16 4.57 -2.61 8.30
N ALA A 17 4.63 -1.32 8.63
CA ALA A 17 5.82 -0.68 9.16
C ALA A 17 6.33 -1.36 10.45
N HIS A 18 5.43 -1.60 11.41
CA HIS A 18 5.79 -2.25 12.66
C HIS A 18 6.35 -3.66 12.46
N ARG A 19 5.78 -4.45 11.55
CA ARG A 19 6.28 -5.80 11.28
C ARG A 19 7.64 -5.79 10.59
N LEU A 20 7.85 -4.88 9.63
CA LEU A 20 9.15 -4.72 8.97
C LEU A 20 10.24 -4.29 9.99
N LEU A 21 9.92 -3.33 10.85
CA LEU A 21 10.81 -2.86 11.91
C LEU A 21 11.13 -3.96 12.93
N ALA A 22 10.13 -4.73 13.35
CA ALA A 22 10.32 -5.86 14.27
C ALA A 22 11.23 -6.96 13.69
N LYS A 23 11.30 -7.09 12.36
CA LYS A 23 12.24 -7.96 11.63
C LYS A 23 13.62 -7.32 11.40
N GLY A 24 13.90 -6.17 12.02
CA GLY A 24 15.20 -5.49 11.94
C GLY A 24 15.46 -4.80 10.60
N HIS A 25 14.43 -4.49 9.83
CA HIS A 25 14.60 -3.71 8.59
C HIS A 25 14.74 -2.22 8.89
N THR A 26 15.47 -1.52 8.02
CA THR A 26 15.52 -0.05 8.05
C THR A 26 14.39 0.51 7.20
N CYS A 27 13.52 1.29 7.81
CA CYS A 27 12.35 1.88 7.20
C CYS A 27 12.47 3.41 7.15
N THR A 28 12.44 3.98 5.95
CA THR A 28 12.32 5.42 5.75
C THR A 28 10.86 5.76 5.46
N PHE A 29 10.29 6.65 6.25
CA PHE A 29 8.89 7.06 6.17
C PHE A 29 8.78 8.43 5.51
N LEU A 30 7.96 8.54 4.46
CA LEU A 30 7.47 9.84 3.98
C LEU A 30 6.17 10.20 4.72
N LEU A 31 6.20 11.27 5.51
CA LEU A 31 5.13 11.65 6.42
C LEU A 31 4.78 13.13 6.28
N ARG A 32 3.50 13.47 6.13
CA ARG A 32 3.03 14.87 6.22
C ARG A 32 3.23 15.45 7.62
N ARG A 33 3.05 14.59 8.63
CA ARG A 33 3.17 14.90 10.07
C ARG A 33 4.04 13.85 10.76
N PRO A 34 5.38 14.01 10.78
CA PRO A 34 6.29 13.11 11.50
C PRO A 34 6.02 13.01 13.01
N ASP A 35 5.45 14.06 13.61
CA ASP A 35 5.12 14.15 15.03
C ASP A 35 4.22 13.00 15.52
N VAL A 36 3.39 12.43 14.64
CA VAL A 36 2.55 11.27 14.98
C VAL A 36 3.37 10.00 15.23
N MET A 37 4.52 9.86 14.57
CA MET A 37 5.45 8.74 14.75
C MET A 37 6.43 9.02 15.89
N GLU A 38 6.88 10.27 16.02
CA GLU A 38 7.75 10.69 17.13
C GLU A 38 7.06 10.53 18.50
N SER A 39 5.75 10.76 18.54
CA SER A 39 4.93 10.63 19.76
C SER A 39 4.45 9.20 20.02
N ASP A 40 4.67 8.25 19.11
CA ASP A 40 4.28 6.85 19.29
C ASP A 40 5.32 6.11 20.16
N PRO A 41 4.96 5.65 21.36
CA PRO A 41 5.89 4.92 22.22
C PRO A 41 6.46 3.66 21.56
N SER A 42 5.68 3.00 20.70
CA SER A 42 6.09 1.77 20.01
C SER A 42 7.10 2.02 18.88
N MET A 43 7.31 3.27 18.49
CA MET A 43 8.28 3.70 17.48
C MET A 43 9.58 4.24 18.09
N SER A 44 9.54 4.62 19.36
CA SER A 44 10.64 5.34 20.04
C SER A 44 11.98 4.63 19.97
N GLU A 45 12.00 3.31 20.14
CA GLU A 45 13.26 2.53 20.04
C GLU A 45 13.79 2.49 18.61
N TYR A 46 12.93 2.23 17.62
CA TYR A 46 13.30 2.20 16.20
C TYR A 46 13.80 3.55 15.69
N ILE A 47 13.25 4.66 16.18
CA ILE A 47 13.74 6.00 15.82
C ILE A 47 15.12 6.22 16.44
N ARG A 48 15.28 5.91 17.73
CA ARG A 48 16.54 6.12 18.48
C ARG A 48 17.71 5.32 17.92
N ASN A 49 17.46 4.09 17.47
CA ASN A 49 18.48 3.21 16.91
C ASN A 49 18.68 3.38 15.39
N GLY A 50 17.96 4.31 14.76
CA GLY A 50 18.08 4.61 13.33
C GLY A 50 17.40 3.62 12.39
N LEU A 51 16.66 2.63 12.89
CA LEU A 51 15.85 1.72 12.06
C LEU A 51 14.64 2.43 11.44
N ALA A 52 14.08 3.45 12.09
CA ALA A 52 13.02 4.28 11.54
C ALA A 52 13.53 5.70 11.23
N LYS A 53 13.63 6.03 9.93
CA LYS A 53 14.01 7.37 9.46
C LYS A 53 12.75 8.13 9.06
N LEU A 54 12.49 9.29 9.68
CA LEU A 54 11.29 10.08 9.43
C LEU A 54 11.61 11.25 8.51
N VAL A 55 10.93 11.32 7.35
CA VAL A 55 11.08 12.42 6.38
C VAL A 55 9.75 13.16 6.28
N ARG A 56 9.76 14.44 6.66
CA ARG A 56 8.60 15.33 6.46
C ARG A 56 8.42 15.60 4.96
N GLY A 57 7.22 15.39 4.45
CA GLY A 57 6.83 15.75 3.08
C GLY A 57 5.46 15.22 2.66
N ASP A 58 5.03 15.59 1.46
CA ASP A 58 3.79 15.16 0.81
C ASP A 58 4.06 14.31 -0.43
N ALA A 59 3.35 13.19 -0.57
CA ALA A 59 3.48 12.30 -1.73
C ALA A 59 2.92 12.90 -3.03
N LEU A 60 2.26 14.06 -2.96
CA LEU A 60 1.84 14.85 -4.12
C LEU A 60 2.91 15.85 -4.58
N VAL A 61 4.05 15.94 -3.87
CA VAL A 61 5.17 16.83 -4.20
C VAL A 61 6.37 15.98 -4.61
N ARG A 62 6.89 16.21 -5.82
CA ARG A 62 7.98 15.41 -6.38
C ARG A 62 9.25 15.51 -5.54
N GLU A 63 9.57 16.72 -5.10
CA GLU A 63 10.77 17.04 -4.33
C GLU A 63 10.76 16.35 -2.96
N ASP A 64 9.58 16.20 -2.36
CA ASP A 64 9.41 15.50 -1.09
C ASP A 64 9.62 13.99 -1.24
N ILE A 65 9.09 13.39 -2.32
CA ILE A 65 9.37 12.00 -2.67
C ILE A 65 10.86 11.81 -2.97
N GLN A 66 11.48 12.71 -3.74
CA GLN A 66 12.91 12.67 -4.04
C GLN A 66 13.75 12.72 -2.76
N LYS A 67 13.43 13.64 -1.84
CA LYS A 67 14.10 13.74 -0.55
C LYS A 67 13.98 12.45 0.27
N ALA A 68 12.79 11.86 0.35
CA ALA A 68 12.61 10.59 1.06
C ALA A 68 13.34 9.43 0.39
N TRP A 69 13.36 9.41 -0.94
CA TRP A 69 14.12 8.46 -1.75
C TRP A 69 15.63 8.57 -1.49
N ASP A 70 16.19 9.78 -1.45
CA ASP A 70 17.61 10.01 -1.20
C ASP A 70 17.99 9.57 0.22
N VAL A 71 17.16 9.90 1.23
CA VAL A 71 17.36 9.44 2.62
C VAL A 71 17.27 7.91 2.72
N ALA A 72 16.37 7.28 1.98
CA ALA A 72 16.24 5.82 1.97
C ALA A 72 17.43 5.12 1.29
N ASN A 73 18.10 5.79 0.36
CA ASN A 73 19.30 5.30 -0.32
C ASN A 73 20.62 5.71 0.36
N SER A 74 20.59 6.54 1.43
CA SER A 74 21.79 7.15 2.02
C SER A 74 22.84 6.14 2.48
N ASP A 75 22.38 5.00 2.98
CA ASP A 75 23.26 3.96 3.53
C ASP A 75 23.49 2.85 2.50
N GLY A 76 22.90 2.98 1.30
CA GLY A 76 22.89 2.07 0.15
C GLY A 76 21.47 1.75 -0.35
N PRO A 77 21.31 0.88 -1.37
CA PRO A 77 20.12 0.88 -2.23
C PRO A 77 18.84 0.47 -1.49
N VAL A 78 17.74 1.14 -1.83
CA VAL A 78 16.38 0.70 -1.46
C VAL A 78 16.07 -0.63 -2.13
N GLU A 79 15.55 -1.59 -1.36
CA GLU A 79 15.21 -2.93 -1.85
C GLU A 79 13.70 -3.12 -2.00
N LEU A 80 12.91 -2.38 -1.21
CA LEU A 80 11.45 -2.46 -1.20
C LEU A 80 10.84 -1.06 -1.06
N ILE A 81 9.80 -0.79 -1.83
CA ILE A 81 8.89 0.32 -1.65
C ILE A 81 7.53 -0.24 -1.27
N PHE A 82 6.93 0.31 -0.22
CA PHE A 82 5.53 0.06 0.13
C PHE A 82 4.72 1.35 -0.03
N SER A 83 3.66 1.29 -0.84
CA SER A 83 2.68 2.36 -0.99
C SER A 83 1.32 1.93 -0.45
N GLY A 84 1.03 2.39 0.78
CA GLY A 84 -0.27 2.27 1.44
C GLY A 84 -1.08 3.56 1.39
N ILE A 85 -0.81 4.46 0.45
CA ILE A 85 -1.47 5.76 0.37
C ILE A 85 -2.99 5.57 0.18
N GLY A 86 -3.73 6.31 0.99
CA GLY A 86 -5.17 6.47 0.94
C GLY A 86 -5.58 7.68 1.75
N SER A 87 -6.86 8.02 1.71
CA SER A 87 -7.43 9.10 2.50
C SER A 87 -8.70 8.64 3.20
N TYR A 88 -9.10 9.38 4.23
CA TYR A 88 -10.44 9.27 4.80
C TYR A 88 -11.38 10.08 3.90
N PRO A 89 -12.30 9.44 3.17
CA PRO A 89 -13.19 10.16 2.29
C PRO A 89 -14.19 11.01 3.08
N SER A 90 -14.64 12.11 2.49
CA SER A 90 -15.81 12.84 2.97
C SER A 90 -17.06 12.33 2.24
N PHE A 91 -18.24 12.49 2.85
CA PHE A 91 -19.49 12.03 2.26
C PHE A 91 -20.24 13.17 1.58
N SER A 92 -20.72 12.91 0.36
CA SER A 92 -21.57 13.79 -0.44
C SER A 92 -22.87 13.07 -0.79
N LEU A 93 -24.01 13.74 -0.56
CA LEU A 93 -25.34 13.16 -0.83
C LEU A 93 -25.54 12.75 -2.30
N THR A 94 -24.91 13.45 -3.24
CA THR A 94 -25.07 13.20 -4.69
C THR A 94 -23.92 12.42 -5.30
N LYS A 95 -22.76 12.36 -4.64
CA LYS A 95 -21.53 11.76 -5.19
C LYS A 95 -21.01 10.57 -4.37
N GLY A 96 -21.67 10.23 -3.26
CA GLY A 96 -21.17 9.21 -2.33
C GLY A 96 -19.91 9.68 -1.60
N PHE A 97 -18.97 8.77 -1.36
CA PHE A 97 -17.67 9.10 -0.78
C PHE A 97 -16.75 9.75 -1.82
N VAL A 98 -16.16 10.88 -1.45
CA VAL A 98 -15.24 11.64 -2.31
C VAL A 98 -13.89 11.84 -1.62
N LEU A 99 -12.84 11.88 -2.43
CA LEU A 99 -11.48 12.17 -1.99
C LEU A 99 -11.12 13.60 -2.40
N ASP A 100 -10.30 14.26 -1.58
CA ASP A 100 -9.66 15.53 -1.90
C ASP A 100 -8.14 15.41 -1.69
N PRO A 101 -7.32 15.46 -2.76
CA PRO A 101 -7.74 15.52 -4.17
C PRO A 101 -8.38 14.19 -4.65
N PRO A 102 -9.19 14.21 -5.73
CA PRO A 102 -9.89 13.02 -6.22
C PRO A 102 -8.96 11.96 -6.82
N ASP A 103 -7.75 12.35 -7.24
CA ASP A 103 -6.73 11.50 -7.88
C ASP A 103 -5.51 11.25 -6.97
N LEU A 104 -5.71 11.29 -5.64
CA LEU A 104 -4.63 11.21 -4.65
C LEU A 104 -3.67 10.04 -4.88
N THR A 105 -4.21 8.83 -5.05
CA THR A 105 -3.40 7.61 -5.16
C THR A 105 -2.83 7.43 -6.56
N THR A 106 -3.56 7.87 -7.59
CA THR A 106 -3.06 7.93 -8.97
C THR A 106 -1.87 8.87 -9.07
N ARG A 107 -2.03 10.13 -8.63
CA ARG A 107 -1.01 11.17 -8.76
C ARG A 107 0.23 10.84 -7.94
N SER A 108 0.06 10.44 -6.68
CA SER A 108 1.21 10.06 -5.83
C SER A 108 1.99 8.86 -6.38
N MET A 109 1.31 7.85 -6.94
CA MET A 109 1.98 6.73 -7.60
C MET A 109 2.74 7.16 -8.86
N SER A 110 2.16 8.04 -9.68
CA SER A 110 2.84 8.58 -10.87
C SER A 110 4.13 9.31 -10.50
N ILE A 111 4.07 10.18 -9.49
CA ILE A 111 5.24 10.91 -8.99
C ILE A 111 6.29 9.94 -8.45
N LEU A 112 5.88 8.98 -7.60
CA LEU A 112 6.78 7.96 -7.06
C LEU A 112 7.52 7.19 -8.17
N LEU A 113 6.78 6.64 -9.14
CA LEU A 113 7.37 5.90 -10.25
C LEU A 113 8.35 6.76 -11.05
N SER A 114 8.00 8.03 -11.29
CA SER A 114 8.87 8.94 -12.02
C SER A 114 10.16 9.32 -11.29
N VAL A 115 10.19 9.29 -9.95
CA VAL A 115 11.43 9.48 -9.16
C VAL A 115 12.29 8.23 -9.25
N VAL A 116 11.69 7.05 -9.08
CA VAL A 116 12.41 5.77 -9.11
C VAL A 116 12.96 5.48 -10.52
N GLN A 117 12.20 5.78 -11.57
CA GLN A 117 12.62 5.61 -12.97
C GLN A 117 13.90 6.40 -13.28
N SER A 118 14.03 7.60 -12.73
CA SER A 118 15.22 8.46 -12.88
C SER A 118 16.45 7.95 -12.12
N SER A 119 16.29 6.95 -11.26
CA SER A 119 17.39 6.29 -10.54
C SER A 119 17.92 5.07 -11.30
N ALA A 120 19.10 4.57 -10.92
CA ALA A 120 19.60 3.25 -11.33
C ALA A 120 19.07 2.10 -10.45
N VAL A 121 18.50 2.40 -9.28
CA VAL A 121 17.98 1.38 -8.36
C VAL A 121 16.61 0.88 -8.85
N ARG A 122 16.39 -0.44 -8.78
CA ARG A 122 15.14 -1.10 -9.20
C ARG A 122 14.57 -1.92 -8.04
N PRO A 123 13.95 -1.26 -7.04
CA PRO A 123 13.42 -1.95 -5.88
C PRO A 123 12.16 -2.75 -6.24
N ARG A 124 11.79 -3.67 -5.35
CA ARG A 124 10.47 -4.26 -5.31
C ARG A 124 9.42 -3.22 -4.92
N LEU A 125 8.21 -3.32 -5.43
CA LEU A 125 7.10 -2.42 -5.15
C LEU A 125 5.87 -3.23 -4.70
N ILE A 126 5.39 -2.92 -3.50
CA ILE A 126 4.08 -3.36 -3.01
C ILE A 126 3.15 -2.15 -2.97
N THR A 127 1.98 -2.25 -3.61
CA THR A 127 0.97 -1.20 -3.57
C THR A 127 -0.39 -1.72 -3.11
N VAL A 128 -1.10 -0.95 -2.30
CA VAL A 128 -2.44 -1.31 -1.78
C VAL A 128 -3.52 -0.64 -2.63
N SER A 129 -4.29 -1.46 -3.34
CA SER A 129 -5.44 -1.10 -4.17
C SER A 129 -6.75 -1.50 -3.44
N SER A 130 -7.73 -2.03 -4.19
CA SER A 130 -9.01 -2.56 -3.69
C SER A 130 -9.43 -3.77 -4.53
N ASN A 131 -10.25 -4.66 -3.97
CA ASN A 131 -10.84 -5.75 -4.75
C ASN A 131 -12.02 -5.24 -5.61
N GLY A 132 -12.46 -6.04 -6.59
CA GLY A 132 -13.72 -5.80 -7.29
C GLY A 132 -13.77 -4.55 -8.19
N LEU A 133 -12.62 -4.04 -8.63
CA LEU A 133 -12.53 -2.79 -9.39
C LEU A 133 -12.80 -2.92 -10.89
N ASP A 134 -12.61 -4.11 -11.47
CA ASP A 134 -12.89 -4.36 -12.89
C ASP A 134 -14.20 -5.12 -13.08
N GLY A 135 -14.75 -5.09 -14.31
CA GLY A 135 -16.07 -5.67 -14.59
C GLY A 135 -16.18 -7.14 -14.17
N ARG A 136 -15.12 -7.94 -14.33
CA ARG A 136 -15.10 -9.36 -13.97
C ARG A 136 -15.09 -9.53 -12.45
N THR A 137 -14.14 -8.93 -11.75
CA THR A 137 -14.00 -9.05 -10.29
C THR A 137 -15.18 -8.41 -9.56
N HIS A 138 -15.80 -7.36 -10.11
CA HIS A 138 -17.02 -6.76 -9.57
C HIS A 138 -18.16 -7.78 -9.52
N THR A 139 -18.31 -8.66 -10.52
CA THR A 139 -19.34 -9.72 -10.49
C THR A 139 -19.15 -10.74 -9.36
N LEU A 140 -17.93 -10.89 -8.85
CA LEU A 140 -17.58 -11.83 -7.77
C LEU A 140 -17.86 -11.28 -6.38
N LEU A 141 -18.15 -9.97 -6.27
CA LEU A 141 -18.52 -9.35 -5.02
C LEU A 141 -19.88 -9.85 -4.51
N PRO A 142 -20.07 -9.89 -3.19
CA PRO A 142 -21.38 -9.99 -2.59
C PRO A 142 -22.36 -8.92 -3.11
N LEU A 143 -23.63 -9.28 -3.31
CA LEU A 143 -24.64 -8.38 -3.89
C LEU A 143 -24.76 -7.02 -3.20
N PRO A 144 -24.77 -6.90 -1.85
CA PRO A 144 -24.82 -5.60 -1.19
C PRO A 144 -23.57 -4.74 -1.45
N LEU A 145 -22.39 -5.38 -1.58
CA LEU A 145 -21.15 -4.67 -1.84
C LEU A 145 -21.15 -4.07 -3.25
N LYS A 146 -21.70 -4.75 -4.26
CA LYS A 146 -21.84 -4.21 -5.62
C LYS A 146 -22.57 -2.87 -5.63
N VAL A 147 -23.73 -2.81 -4.95
CA VAL A 147 -24.52 -1.58 -4.84
C VAL A 147 -23.72 -0.45 -4.17
N SER A 148 -23.00 -0.78 -3.08
CA SER A 148 -22.15 0.22 -2.42
C SER A 148 -20.97 0.67 -3.29
N TYR A 149 -20.42 -0.21 -4.12
CA TYR A 149 -19.30 0.10 -5.01
C TYR A 149 -19.76 1.06 -6.12
N ASP A 150 -20.91 0.79 -6.72
CA ASP A 150 -21.47 1.59 -7.81
C ASP A 150 -21.97 2.97 -7.35
N LEU A 151 -22.55 3.06 -6.14
CA LEU A 151 -23.17 4.30 -5.64
C LEU A 151 -22.27 5.12 -4.72
N LEU A 152 -21.54 4.46 -3.81
CA LEU A 152 -20.85 5.14 -2.71
C LEU A 152 -19.34 5.22 -2.91
N LEU A 153 -18.73 4.26 -3.60
CA LEU A 153 -17.26 4.15 -3.68
C LEU A 153 -16.69 4.37 -5.07
N LYS A 154 -17.54 4.76 -6.04
CA LYS A 154 -17.14 4.96 -7.44
C LYS A 154 -15.89 5.84 -7.57
N HIS A 155 -15.89 7.03 -6.96
CA HIS A 155 -14.76 7.96 -7.09
C HIS A 155 -13.45 7.46 -6.44
N PRO A 156 -13.45 6.96 -5.19
CA PRO A 156 -12.28 6.29 -4.64
C PRO A 156 -11.78 5.11 -5.49
N HIS A 157 -12.68 4.37 -6.13
CA HIS A 157 -12.33 3.24 -6.99
C HIS A 157 -11.75 3.67 -8.33
N GLU A 158 -12.25 4.76 -8.93
CA GLU A 158 -11.65 5.39 -10.11
C GLU A 158 -10.19 5.78 -9.84
N ASP A 159 -9.90 6.35 -8.67
CA ASP A 159 -8.53 6.68 -8.27
C ASP A 159 -7.65 5.43 -8.06
N LYS A 160 -8.18 4.37 -7.44
CA LYS A 160 -7.43 3.10 -7.32
C LYS A 160 -7.15 2.44 -8.68
N LEU A 161 -8.07 2.57 -9.64
CA LEU A 161 -7.85 2.12 -11.02
C LEU A 161 -6.74 2.92 -11.70
N GLY A 162 -6.68 4.24 -11.50
CA GLY A 162 -5.59 5.08 -12.01
C GLY A 162 -4.23 4.71 -11.42
N LEU A 163 -4.16 4.44 -10.10
CA LEU A 163 -2.97 3.87 -9.46
C LEU A 163 -2.54 2.55 -10.09
N GLU A 164 -3.48 1.61 -10.30
CA GLU A 164 -3.16 0.32 -10.91
C GLU A 164 -2.70 0.48 -12.37
N SER A 165 -3.28 1.42 -13.11
CA SER A 165 -2.87 1.74 -14.48
C SER A 165 -1.41 2.19 -14.52
N ASN A 166 -1.00 3.08 -13.61
CA ASN A 166 0.37 3.57 -13.54
C ASN A 166 1.39 2.44 -13.33
N VAL A 167 1.13 1.53 -12.37
CA VAL A 167 2.06 0.42 -12.11
C VAL A 167 2.06 -0.61 -13.24
N LYS A 168 0.90 -0.89 -13.85
CA LYS A 168 0.80 -1.80 -15.01
C LYS A 168 1.54 -1.25 -16.23
N GLN A 169 1.49 0.06 -16.45
CA GLN A 169 2.27 0.71 -17.50
C GLN A 169 3.77 0.59 -17.23
N ALA A 170 4.20 0.86 -15.99
CA ALA A 170 5.60 0.75 -15.59
C ALA A 170 6.15 -0.68 -15.71
N THR A 171 5.29 -1.70 -15.61
CA THR A 171 5.64 -3.12 -15.78
C THR A 171 5.14 -3.72 -17.11
N SER A 172 4.80 -2.90 -18.10
CA SER A 172 4.43 -3.42 -19.43
C SER A 172 5.68 -3.91 -20.19
N SER A 173 5.51 -4.47 -21.40
CA SER A 173 6.66 -4.86 -22.24
C SER A 173 7.58 -3.68 -22.58
N GLU A 174 7.02 -2.48 -22.67
CA GLU A 174 7.74 -1.21 -22.87
C GLU A 174 8.04 -0.49 -21.55
N GLY A 175 7.70 -1.12 -20.42
CA GLY A 175 7.88 -0.60 -19.07
C GLY A 175 9.34 -0.71 -18.61
N TRP A 176 9.72 0.12 -17.63
CA TRP A 176 11.07 0.16 -17.08
C TRP A 176 11.26 -0.69 -15.82
N LEU A 177 10.17 -1.15 -15.21
CA LEU A 177 10.16 -1.96 -13.99
C LEU A 177 9.86 -3.41 -14.34
N ASP A 178 10.69 -4.35 -13.88
CA ASP A 178 10.43 -5.79 -14.05
C ASP A 178 9.07 -6.13 -13.43
N PRO A 179 8.13 -6.76 -14.17
CA PRO A 179 6.87 -7.24 -13.62
C PRO A 179 7.04 -8.06 -12.34
N LYS A 180 8.08 -8.89 -12.22
CA LYS A 180 8.35 -9.71 -11.03
C LYS A 180 8.66 -8.89 -9.78
N ASN A 181 9.01 -7.61 -9.94
CA ASN A 181 9.24 -6.68 -8.85
C ASN A 181 7.95 -5.99 -8.36
N LEU A 182 6.77 -6.31 -8.90
CA LEU A 182 5.51 -5.71 -8.48
C LEU A 182 4.60 -6.71 -7.74
N VAL A 183 3.97 -6.25 -6.65
CA VAL A 183 2.80 -6.89 -6.04
C VAL A 183 1.70 -5.85 -5.81
N ILE A 184 0.50 -6.15 -6.29
CA ILE A 184 -0.69 -5.34 -6.02
C ILE A 184 -1.55 -6.07 -4.98
N VAL A 185 -1.78 -5.46 -3.82
CA VAL A 185 -2.63 -6.03 -2.77
C VAL A 185 -4.01 -5.41 -2.88
N ARG A 186 -5.04 -6.24 -3.07
CA ARG A 186 -6.44 -5.86 -3.25
C ARG A 186 -7.27 -6.33 -2.05
N PRO A 187 -7.20 -5.65 -0.90
CA PRO A 187 -7.99 -6.04 0.25
C PRO A 187 -9.48 -5.93 -0.04
N SER A 188 -10.27 -6.75 0.65
CA SER A 188 -11.72 -6.56 0.76
C SER A 188 -12.05 -5.39 1.68
N LEU A 189 -13.33 -5.16 1.99
CA LEU A 189 -13.74 -4.06 2.85
C LEU A 189 -12.96 -4.06 4.18
N LEU A 190 -12.19 -2.99 4.39
CA LEU A 190 -11.22 -2.92 5.49
C LEU A 190 -11.90 -2.67 6.83
N THR A 191 -11.71 -3.59 7.76
CA THR A 191 -12.16 -3.47 9.15
C THR A 191 -10.99 -3.15 10.09
N SER A 192 -11.32 -2.73 11.31
CA SER A 192 -10.35 -2.53 12.39
C SER A 192 -10.50 -3.67 13.39
N GLY A 193 -9.39 -4.06 14.02
CA GLY A 193 -9.37 -5.16 14.96
C GLY A 193 -7.97 -5.70 15.16
N LYS A 194 -7.85 -6.70 16.03
CA LYS A 194 -6.60 -7.46 16.20
C LYS A 194 -6.26 -8.23 14.94
N CYS A 195 -4.98 -8.50 14.73
CA CYS A 195 -4.53 -9.42 13.71
C CYS A 195 -4.94 -10.84 14.11
N VAL A 196 -5.87 -11.45 13.38
CA VAL A 196 -6.31 -12.82 13.64
C VAL A 196 -5.19 -13.80 13.25
N ALA A 197 -4.45 -13.47 12.19
CA ALA A 197 -3.38 -14.29 11.64
C ALA A 197 -2.22 -14.56 12.60
N ASP A 198 -2.00 -13.70 13.61
CA ASP A 198 -1.00 -13.94 14.65
C ASP A 198 -1.33 -15.17 15.53
N THR A 199 -2.58 -15.61 15.53
CA THR A 199 -3.05 -16.75 16.34
C THR A 199 -3.63 -17.90 15.51
N LYS A 200 -3.95 -17.65 14.24
CA LYS A 200 -4.57 -18.62 13.34
C LYS A 200 -3.89 -18.58 11.97
N PRO A 201 -3.13 -19.63 11.56
CA PRO A 201 -2.39 -19.64 10.30
C PRO A 201 -3.25 -19.39 9.05
N ASP A 202 -4.48 -19.91 9.02
CA ASP A 202 -5.45 -19.73 7.93
C ASP A 202 -6.53 -18.69 8.30
N ALA A 203 -6.11 -17.56 8.85
CA ALA A 203 -7.02 -16.49 9.27
C ALA A 203 -7.72 -15.81 8.09
N TYR A 204 -7.10 -15.77 6.91
CA TYR A 204 -7.62 -15.15 5.70
C TYR A 204 -7.29 -15.99 4.46
N ARG A 205 -8.06 -15.77 3.41
CA ARG A 205 -7.90 -16.34 2.07
C ARG A 205 -7.21 -15.35 1.15
N THR A 206 -6.44 -15.89 0.21
CA THR A 206 -5.76 -15.13 -0.84
C THR A 206 -5.98 -15.76 -2.20
N GLY A 207 -6.16 -14.94 -3.23
CA GLY A 207 -6.23 -15.40 -4.61
C GLY A 207 -6.21 -14.24 -5.60
N GLU A 208 -5.83 -14.49 -6.86
CA GLU A 208 -5.91 -13.45 -7.91
C GLU A 208 -7.35 -12.94 -8.09
N GLU A 209 -8.31 -13.84 -7.87
CA GLU A 209 -9.74 -13.56 -7.75
C GLU A 209 -10.33 -14.36 -6.59
N LEU A 210 -11.26 -13.77 -5.83
CA LEU A 210 -11.98 -14.47 -4.76
C LEU A 210 -13.49 -14.23 -4.87
N LYS A 211 -14.26 -15.30 -4.73
CA LYS A 211 -15.72 -15.23 -4.53
C LYS A 211 -16.05 -14.93 -3.07
N SER A 212 -17.10 -14.14 -2.86
CA SER A 212 -17.64 -13.79 -1.53
C SER A 212 -16.60 -13.13 -0.62
N ALA A 213 -15.77 -12.26 -1.19
CA ALA A 213 -14.73 -11.53 -0.48
C ALA A 213 -15.33 -10.30 0.24
N TRP A 214 -15.77 -10.48 1.49
CA TRP A 214 -16.52 -9.46 2.24
C TRP A 214 -15.63 -8.45 2.93
N THR A 215 -14.83 -8.90 3.88
CA THR A 215 -14.06 -8.03 4.78
C THR A 215 -12.70 -8.63 5.08
N VAL A 216 -11.78 -7.77 5.52
CA VAL A 216 -10.50 -8.18 6.10
C VAL A 216 -10.01 -7.07 7.03
N SER A 217 -9.38 -7.41 8.15
CA SER A 217 -8.81 -6.40 9.04
C SER A 217 -7.56 -5.76 8.42
N ARG A 218 -7.37 -4.46 8.68
CA ARG A 218 -6.13 -3.74 8.32
C ARG A 218 -4.87 -4.43 8.87
N ALA A 219 -4.97 -5.03 10.05
CA ALA A 219 -3.89 -5.74 10.70
C ALA A 219 -3.54 -7.05 9.96
N ASP A 220 -4.53 -7.83 9.53
CA ASP A 220 -4.32 -9.06 8.74
C ASP A 220 -3.78 -8.76 7.34
N VAL A 221 -4.16 -7.63 6.73
CA VAL A 221 -3.53 -7.18 5.47
C VAL A 221 -2.05 -6.86 5.69
N GLY A 222 -1.71 -6.19 6.79
CA GLY A 222 -0.31 -5.94 7.16
C GLY A 222 0.48 -7.24 7.41
N HIS A 223 -0.14 -8.22 8.07
CA HIS A 223 0.42 -9.56 8.24
C HIS A 223 0.66 -10.24 6.89
N PHE A 224 -0.33 -10.25 5.99
CA PHE A 224 -0.16 -10.82 4.66
C PHE A 224 1.02 -10.20 3.89
N ILE A 225 1.11 -8.87 3.90
CA ILE A 225 2.19 -8.16 3.21
C ILE A 225 3.56 -8.57 3.76
N VAL A 226 3.73 -8.59 5.08
CA VAL A 226 5.07 -8.79 5.65
C VAL A 226 5.40 -10.27 5.85
N GLU A 227 4.50 -11.06 6.43
CA GLU A 227 4.78 -12.47 6.77
C GLU A 227 4.60 -13.43 5.60
N LYS A 228 3.99 -12.99 4.49
CA LYS A 228 3.83 -13.81 3.26
C LYS A 228 4.51 -13.18 2.06
N VAL A 229 4.09 -11.98 1.65
CA VAL A 229 4.58 -11.39 0.39
C VAL A 229 6.07 -11.08 0.47
N VAL A 230 6.53 -10.45 1.55
CA VAL A 230 7.95 -10.09 1.70
C VAL A 230 8.84 -11.31 1.89
N GLU A 231 8.43 -12.28 2.72
CA GLU A 231 9.20 -13.50 3.02
C GLU A 231 9.26 -14.49 1.84
N GLU A 232 8.17 -14.64 1.09
CA GLU A 232 8.04 -15.61 -0.01
C GLU A 232 7.93 -14.90 -1.38
N TRP A 233 8.74 -13.87 -1.64
CA TRP A 233 8.54 -12.97 -2.79
C TRP A 233 8.32 -13.68 -4.14
N ASP A 234 9.12 -14.70 -4.46
CA ASP A 234 9.02 -15.45 -5.73
C ASP A 234 7.65 -16.08 -5.96
N ARG A 235 6.90 -16.35 -4.88
CA ARG A 235 5.52 -16.87 -4.95
C ARG A 235 4.50 -15.79 -5.29
N TRP A 236 4.74 -14.56 -4.84
CA TRP A 236 3.74 -13.48 -4.86
C TRP A 236 4.00 -12.41 -5.93
N GLY A 237 5.26 -12.22 -6.32
CA GLY A 237 5.71 -11.22 -7.30
C GLY A 237 5.08 -11.40 -8.69
N GLY A 238 4.88 -10.28 -9.39
CA GLY A 238 4.28 -10.24 -10.73
C GLY A 238 2.76 -10.30 -10.77
N LYS A 239 2.08 -10.25 -9.62
CA LYS A 239 0.65 -10.54 -9.52
C LYS A 239 -0.13 -9.58 -8.62
N ALA A 240 -1.44 -9.56 -8.83
CA ALA A 240 -2.40 -8.89 -7.96
C ALA A 240 -3.11 -9.93 -7.09
N TRP A 241 -3.24 -9.66 -5.79
CA TRP A 241 -3.78 -10.61 -4.82
C TRP A 241 -4.92 -10.00 -4.02
N VAL A 242 -6.09 -10.62 -4.10
CA VAL A 242 -7.22 -10.33 -3.23
C VAL A 242 -6.97 -10.96 -1.87
N VAL A 243 -7.22 -10.20 -0.79
CA VAL A 243 -7.15 -10.68 0.59
C VAL A 243 -8.51 -10.48 1.26
N SER A 244 -9.07 -11.55 1.81
CA SER A 244 -10.39 -11.57 2.45
C SER A 244 -10.48 -12.67 3.50
N TYR A 245 -11.46 -12.61 4.40
CA TYR A 245 -11.83 -13.78 5.21
C TYR A 245 -12.49 -14.90 4.39
#